data_AF-A0A0C9QK48-F1
#
_entry.id   AF-A0A0C9QK48-F1
#
_cell.length_a   1.000
_cell.length_b   1.000
_cell.length_c   1.000
_cell.angle_alpha   90.00
_cell.angle_beta   90.00
_cell.angle_gamma   90.00
#
_symmetry.space_group_name_H-M   'P 1'
#
loop_
_entity.id
_entity.type
_entity.pdbx_description
1 polymer ?
#
loop_
_entity_poly.entity_id
_entity_poly.type
_entity_poly.pdbx_seq_one_letter_code
_entity_poly.pdbx_strand_id
1 'polypeptide(L)'
;MEKEVNEPSGLDSQGHSDIAEFYAGCEVLITGGSGFLGKILIEKLLRTCPKVGKLYLIMRAKKGKSSDERFKEHFEDPLYDRLKEEQPNFAGKVVMVEGQLDKGLELSPENRELLRNSHVVFHSAATVRFDEKLRLAVNINVRGTKDILLFAREMPNLKAFVHIGTAFSQCVTKFIDEIFYKPPIGSDELLTLLDILDDETLESITPT
;
A
#
# COMPACT_ATOMS: atom_id res chain seq x y z
N MET A 1 11.90 28.55 26.78
CA MET A 1 12.58 28.70 25.47
C MET A 1 12.83 27.30 24.97
N GLU A 2 11.84 26.76 24.27
CA GLU A 2 11.87 25.40 23.72
C GLU A 2 12.89 25.38 22.59
N LYS A 3 13.80 24.41 22.65
CA LYS A 3 14.76 24.16 21.58
C LYS A 3 13.99 23.48 20.45
N GLU A 4 13.90 24.15 19.30
CA GLU A 4 13.54 23.51 18.04
C GLU A 4 14.43 22.29 17.83
N VAL A 5 13.81 21.12 17.76
CA VAL A 5 14.45 19.91 17.26
C VAL A 5 14.52 20.05 15.75
N ASN A 6 15.63 20.60 15.25
CA ASN A 6 15.93 20.62 13.83
C ASN A 6 16.15 19.16 13.39
N GLU A 7 15.17 18.56 12.71
CA GLU A 7 15.39 17.30 12.00
C GLU A 7 16.51 17.49 10.97
N PRO A 8 17.38 16.49 10.74
CA PRO A 8 18.37 16.60 9.68
C PRO A 8 17.61 16.63 8.35
N SER A 9 17.61 17.78 7.68
CA SER A 9 17.06 17.87 6.33
C SER A 9 17.84 16.90 5.45
N GLY A 10 17.17 15.93 4.84
CA GLY A 10 17.73 14.95 3.89
C GLY A 10 18.17 15.59 2.57
N LEU A 11 18.80 16.77 2.68
CA LEU A 11 19.31 17.62 1.64
C LEU A 11 20.84 17.60 1.77
N ASP A 12 21.53 17.43 0.66
CA ASP A 12 22.97 17.57 0.60
C ASP A 12 23.40 19.03 0.82
N SER A 13 24.71 19.28 0.79
CA SER A 13 25.30 20.62 0.94
C SER A 13 24.84 21.66 -0.10
N GLN A 14 24.14 21.24 -1.17
CA GLN A 14 23.60 22.08 -2.23
C GLN A 14 22.07 22.19 -2.18
N GLY A 15 21.40 21.55 -1.22
CA GLY A 15 19.94 21.52 -1.14
C GLY A 15 19.30 20.45 -2.01
N HIS A 16 20.04 19.42 -2.43
CA HIS A 16 19.55 18.33 -3.27
C HIS A 16 19.13 17.13 -2.42
N SER A 17 18.01 16.50 -2.75
CA SER A 17 17.56 15.27 -2.10
C SER A 17 17.64 14.11 -3.10
N ASP A 18 18.51 13.14 -2.82
CA ASP A 18 18.62 11.90 -3.61
C ASP A 18 17.28 11.16 -3.72
N ILE A 19 16.46 11.26 -2.66
CA ILE A 19 15.10 10.70 -2.64
C ILE A 19 14.22 11.43 -3.66
N ALA A 20 14.21 12.76 -3.64
CA ALA A 20 13.41 13.53 -4.59
C ALA A 20 13.87 13.33 -6.04
N GLU A 21 15.18 13.15 -6.26
CA GLU A 21 15.74 12.83 -7.57
C GLU A 21 15.34 11.42 -8.03
N PHE A 22 15.41 10.41 -7.16
CA PHE A 22 14.95 9.05 -7.48
C PHE A 22 13.49 9.04 -7.92
N TYR A 23 12.61 9.77 -7.23
CA TYR A 23 11.19 9.84 -7.57
C TYR A 23 10.87 10.78 -8.74
N ALA A 24 11.82 11.58 -9.24
CA ALA A 24 11.55 12.48 -10.35
C ALA A 24 11.09 11.71 -11.60
N GLY A 25 9.88 12.02 -12.09
CA GLY A 25 9.24 11.33 -13.20
C GLY A 25 8.74 9.91 -12.90
N CYS A 26 8.96 9.38 -11.70
CA CYS A 26 8.48 8.05 -11.34
C CYS A 26 6.96 8.07 -11.12
N GLU A 27 6.29 7.09 -11.72
CA GLU A 27 4.91 6.74 -11.40
C GLU A 27 4.88 5.73 -10.25
N VAL A 28 4.02 5.96 -9.26
CA VAL A 28 3.99 5.22 -8.00
C VAL A 28 2.61 4.60 -7.79
N LEU A 29 2.55 3.28 -7.67
CA LEU A 29 1.34 2.55 -7.31
C LEU A 29 1.27 2.34 -5.80
N ILE A 30 0.16 2.70 -5.18
CA ILE A 30 -0.05 2.58 -3.74
C ILE A 30 -1.34 1.82 -3.48
N THR A 31 -1.22 0.73 -2.72
CA THR A 31 -2.37 0.07 -2.09
C THR A 31 -2.46 0.48 -0.63
N GLY A 32 -3.67 0.51 -0.07
CA GLY A 32 -3.86 0.89 1.33
C GLY A 32 -3.72 2.39 1.56
N GLY A 33 -3.82 3.21 0.50
CA GLY A 33 -3.67 4.66 0.56
C GLY A 33 -4.65 5.36 1.51
N SER A 34 -5.84 4.78 1.74
CA SER A 34 -6.80 5.30 2.74
C SER A 34 -6.45 5.02 4.19
N GLY A 35 -5.53 4.08 4.45
CA GLY A 35 -5.06 3.77 5.79
C GLY A 35 -4.12 4.84 6.32
N PHE A 36 -3.87 4.84 7.63
CA PHE A 36 -3.06 5.86 8.31
C PHE A 36 -1.67 6.04 7.67
N LEU A 37 -0.89 4.97 7.56
CA LEU A 37 0.45 5.03 6.96
C LEU A 37 0.41 5.37 5.46
N GLY A 38 -0.59 4.85 4.74
CA GLY A 38 -0.78 5.15 3.33
C GLY A 38 -1.00 6.64 3.07
N LYS A 39 -1.82 7.31 3.89
CA LYS A 39 -2.04 8.76 3.80
C LYS A 39 -0.76 9.56 4.04
N ILE A 40 0.02 9.18 5.05
CA ILE A 40 1.30 9.83 5.37
C ILE A 40 2.30 9.68 4.22
N LEU A 41 2.38 8.47 3.63
CA LEU A 41 3.21 8.20 2.47
C LEU A 41 2.82 9.10 1.28
N ILE A 42 1.52 9.19 0.98
CA ILE A 42 0.99 10.03 -0.10
C ILE A 42 1.35 11.50 0.14
N GLU A 43 1.09 12.01 1.35
CA GLU A 43 1.41 13.39 1.76
C GLU A 43 2.90 13.68 1.55
N LYS A 44 3.76 12.82 2.11
CA LYS A 44 5.21 13.01 2.09
C LYS A 44 5.75 12.99 0.67
N LEU A 45 5.34 12.02 -0.15
CA LEU A 45 5.78 11.92 -1.56
C LEU A 45 5.36 13.16 -2.34
N LEU A 46 4.09 13.58 -2.26
CA LEU A 46 3.60 14.71 -3.03
C LEU A 46 4.23 16.03 -2.59
N ARG A 47 4.48 16.21 -1.28
CA ARG A 47 5.04 17.45 -0.74
C ARG A 47 6.55 17.55 -0.96
N THR A 48 7.29 16.47 -0.69
CA THR A 48 8.77 16.50 -0.69
C THR A 48 9.41 16.05 -2.00
N CYS A 49 8.67 15.35 -2.87
CA CYS A 49 9.12 14.96 -4.20
C CYS A 49 8.26 15.66 -5.26
N PRO A 50 8.36 17.01 -5.43
CA PRO A 50 7.48 17.76 -6.33
C PRO A 50 7.67 17.42 -7.81
N LYS A 51 8.72 16.65 -8.18
CA LYS A 51 8.91 16.14 -9.54
C LYS A 51 8.39 14.70 -9.73
N VAL A 52 7.78 14.08 -8.71
CA VAL A 52 7.12 12.78 -8.85
C VAL A 52 6.06 12.85 -9.95
N GLY A 53 5.95 11.76 -10.72
CA GLY A 53 4.96 11.60 -11.78
C GLY A 53 3.55 11.38 -11.20
N LYS A 54 2.86 10.36 -11.70
CA LYS A 54 1.53 10.01 -11.20
C LYS A 54 1.61 9.12 -9.96
N LEU A 55 0.76 9.40 -8.98
CA LEU A 55 0.45 8.48 -7.89
C LEU A 55 -0.88 7.78 -8.21
N TYR A 56 -0.83 6.47 -8.40
CA TYR A 56 -1.99 5.62 -8.58
C TYR A 56 -2.42 5.01 -7.26
N LEU A 57 -3.62 5.32 -6.79
CA LEU A 57 -4.14 4.83 -5.52
C LEU A 57 -5.21 3.77 -5.78
N ILE A 58 -4.91 2.51 -5.45
CA ILE A 58 -5.94 1.45 -5.49
C ILE A 58 -6.84 1.61 -4.26
N MET A 59 -8.11 1.90 -4.52
CA MET A 59 -9.13 2.10 -3.50
C MET A 59 -10.36 1.26 -3.78
N ARG A 60 -10.98 0.73 -2.71
CA ARG A 60 -12.25 0.02 -2.82
C ARG A 60 -13.36 0.98 -3.24
N ALA A 61 -14.26 0.50 -4.08
CA ALA A 61 -15.51 1.20 -4.38
C ALA A 61 -16.29 1.49 -3.09
N LYS A 62 -16.91 2.68 -3.01
CA LYS A 62 -17.86 3.03 -1.95
C LYS A 62 -19.22 3.20 -2.60
N LYS A 63 -20.22 2.44 -2.12
CA LYS A 63 -21.57 2.48 -2.68
C LYS A 63 -22.13 3.92 -2.60
N GLY A 64 -22.55 4.45 -3.74
CA GLY A 64 -23.16 5.78 -3.83
C GLY A 64 -22.19 6.95 -3.83
N LYS A 65 -20.88 6.75 -4.06
CA LYS A 65 -19.91 7.84 -4.24
C LYS A 65 -19.13 7.69 -5.54
N SER A 66 -19.00 8.80 -6.27
CA SER A 66 -18.12 8.92 -7.44
C SER A 66 -16.64 8.92 -7.04
N SER A 67 -15.75 8.70 -8.02
CA SER A 67 -14.30 8.83 -7.84
C SER A 67 -13.91 10.21 -7.29
N ASP A 68 -14.56 11.26 -7.78
CA ASP A 68 -14.24 12.65 -7.45
C ASP A 68 -14.68 13.01 -6.03
N GLU A 69 -15.84 12.52 -5.58
CA GLU A 69 -16.27 12.70 -4.19
C GLU A 69 -15.33 12.00 -3.22
N ARG A 70 -14.90 10.77 -3.54
CA ARG A 70 -13.91 10.06 -2.72
C ARG A 70 -12.57 10.78 -2.70
N PHE A 71 -12.17 11.34 -3.84
CA PHE A 71 -10.95 12.14 -3.94
C PHE A 71 -11.01 13.33 -2.98
N LYS A 72 -12.07 14.13 -3.06
CA LYS A 72 -12.29 15.27 -2.18
C LYS A 72 -12.26 14.82 -0.72
N GLU A 73 -13.10 13.87 -0.34
CA GLU A 73 -13.17 13.35 1.04
C GLU A 73 -11.83 12.85 1.57
N HIS A 74 -11.01 12.23 0.71
CA HIS A 74 -9.70 11.75 1.12
C HIS A 74 -8.76 12.91 1.44
N PHE A 75 -8.73 13.96 0.62
CA PHE A 75 -7.83 15.10 0.76
C PHE A 75 -8.38 16.24 1.63
N GLU A 76 -9.62 16.16 2.12
CA GLU A 76 -10.15 17.04 3.18
C GLU A 76 -9.50 16.78 4.56
N ASP A 77 -8.80 15.65 4.73
CA ASP A 77 -8.09 15.33 5.98
C ASP A 77 -7.03 16.42 6.29
N PRO A 78 -6.99 16.97 7.54
CA PRO A 78 -6.03 18.00 7.93
C PRO A 78 -4.55 17.60 7.74
N LEU A 79 -4.26 16.31 7.68
CA LEU A 79 -2.94 15.81 7.31
C LEU A 79 -2.40 16.45 6.02
N TYR A 80 -3.29 16.75 5.07
CA TYR A 80 -2.91 17.30 3.76
C TYR A 80 -2.86 18.83 3.72
N ASP A 81 -3.10 19.54 4.82
CA ASP A 81 -3.16 21.01 4.79
C ASP A 81 -1.82 21.63 4.39
N ARG A 82 -0.72 21.13 4.95
CA ARG A 82 0.63 21.54 4.55
C ARG A 82 0.94 21.22 3.08
N LEU A 83 0.48 20.06 2.59
CA LEU A 83 0.62 19.69 1.18
C LEU A 83 -0.15 20.66 0.27
N LYS A 84 -1.37 21.06 0.64
CA LYS A 84 -2.18 22.02 -0.13
C LYS A 84 -1.50 23.39 -0.21
N GLU A 85 -0.86 23.82 0.87
CA GLU A 85 -0.11 25.09 0.92
C GLU A 85 1.16 25.04 0.08
N GLU A 86 2.00 24.01 0.25
CA GLU A 86 3.30 23.91 -0.42
C GLU A 86 3.20 23.47 -1.89
N GLN A 87 2.21 22.65 -2.24
CA GLN A 87 2.04 22.05 -3.57
C GLN A 87 0.57 22.08 -4.04
N PRO A 88 -0.05 23.26 -4.25
CA PRO A 88 -1.49 23.40 -4.53
C PRO A 88 -1.98 22.62 -5.78
N ASN A 89 -1.07 22.30 -6.70
CA ASN A 89 -1.36 21.55 -7.93
C ASN A 89 -1.20 20.02 -7.77
N PHE A 90 -1.00 19.50 -6.55
CA PHE A 90 -0.78 18.06 -6.31
C PHE A 90 -1.90 17.18 -6.88
N ALA A 91 -3.13 17.69 -6.91
CA ALA A 91 -4.30 16.93 -7.35
C ALA A 91 -4.15 16.42 -8.79
N GLY A 92 -3.47 17.19 -9.66
CA GLY A 92 -3.18 16.77 -11.03
C GLY A 92 -2.23 15.56 -11.13
N LYS A 93 -1.61 15.12 -10.03
CA LYS A 93 -0.72 13.95 -10.00
C LYS A 93 -1.38 12.69 -9.46
N VAL A 94 -2.55 12.80 -8.84
CA VAL A 94 -3.17 11.66 -8.16
C VAL A 94 -4.29 11.08 -9.01
N VAL A 95 -4.28 9.76 -9.18
CA VAL A 95 -5.30 9.01 -9.92
C VAL A 95 -5.83 7.92 -9.01
N MET A 96 -7.12 7.98 -8.67
CA MET A 96 -7.77 6.93 -7.88
C MET A 96 -8.30 5.85 -8.81
N VAL A 97 -7.84 4.62 -8.60
CA VAL A 97 -8.24 3.45 -9.38
C VAL A 97 -9.06 2.53 -8.48
N GLU A 98 -10.20 2.06 -8.99
CA GLU A 98 -11.01 1.10 -8.25
C GLU A 98 -10.38 -0.29 -8.29
N GLY A 99 -10.29 -0.94 -7.14
CA GLY A 99 -9.82 -2.33 -7.05
C GLY A 99 -10.07 -2.96 -5.69
N GLN A 100 -10.10 -4.30 -5.66
CA GLN A 100 -10.31 -5.12 -4.46
C GLN A 100 -9.23 -6.21 -4.35
N LEU A 101 -8.40 -6.13 -3.32
CA LEU A 101 -7.28 -7.06 -3.13
C LEU A 101 -7.73 -8.47 -2.76
N ASP A 102 -8.83 -8.62 -2.04
CA ASP A 102 -9.40 -9.90 -1.62
C ASP A 102 -10.04 -10.69 -2.77
N LYS A 103 -10.09 -10.11 -3.98
CA LYS A 103 -10.73 -10.67 -5.17
C LYS A 103 -9.86 -10.63 -6.42
N GLY A 104 -8.53 -10.61 -6.28
CA GLY A 104 -7.64 -10.61 -7.45
C GLY A 104 -7.41 -9.24 -8.07
N LEU A 105 -7.39 -8.19 -7.26
CA LEU A 105 -7.30 -6.76 -7.63
C LEU A 105 -8.53 -6.22 -8.39
N GLU A 106 -9.24 -7.03 -9.17
CA GLU A 106 -10.43 -6.67 -9.99
C GLU A 106 -10.22 -5.41 -10.85
N LEU A 107 -9.08 -5.33 -11.54
CA LEU A 107 -8.78 -4.21 -12.43
C LEU A 107 -9.42 -4.40 -13.81
N SER A 108 -10.01 -3.35 -14.37
CA SER A 108 -10.40 -3.34 -15.79
C SER A 108 -9.15 -3.45 -16.68
N PRO A 109 -9.26 -3.92 -17.93
CA PRO A 109 -8.12 -3.99 -18.86
C PRO A 109 -7.40 -2.65 -19.02
N GLU A 110 -8.15 -1.55 -19.06
CA GLU A 110 -7.61 -0.18 -19.18
C GLU A 110 -6.82 0.22 -17.94
N ASN A 111 -7.38 -0.03 -16.75
CA ASN A 111 -6.70 0.25 -15.50
C ASN A 111 -5.46 -0.65 -15.33
N ARG A 112 -5.53 -1.92 -15.74
CA ARG A 112 -4.38 -2.82 -15.70
C ARG A 112 -3.22 -2.27 -16.55
N GLU A 113 -3.49 -1.86 -17.78
CA GLU A 113 -2.45 -1.30 -18.65
C GLU A 113 -1.91 0.04 -18.13
N LEU A 114 -2.79 0.92 -17.62
CA LEU A 114 -2.38 2.17 -16.98
C LEU A 114 -1.40 1.91 -15.82
N LEU A 115 -1.77 1.02 -14.90
CA LEU A 115 -0.98 0.72 -13.71
C LEU A 115 0.32 -0.03 -14.03
N ARG A 116 0.38 -0.76 -15.14
CA ARG A 116 1.56 -1.54 -15.57
C ARG A 116 2.79 -0.66 -15.78
N ASN A 117 2.61 0.63 -16.10
CA ASN A 117 3.70 1.59 -16.31
C ASN A 117 4.31 2.15 -15.01
N SER A 118 3.80 1.73 -13.86
CA SER A 118 4.34 2.13 -12.55
C SER A 118 5.80 1.70 -12.37
N HIS A 119 6.55 2.54 -11.66
CA HIS A 119 7.97 2.34 -11.37
C HIS A 119 8.19 1.85 -9.94
N VAL A 120 7.34 2.26 -9.01
CA VAL A 120 7.43 1.87 -7.60
C VAL A 120 6.07 1.40 -7.12
N VAL A 121 6.03 0.27 -6.41
CA VAL A 121 4.81 -0.25 -5.79
C VAL A 121 4.97 -0.20 -4.27
N PHE A 122 4.07 0.49 -3.58
CA PHE A 122 3.90 0.41 -2.14
C PHE A 122 2.68 -0.44 -1.78
N HIS A 123 2.94 -1.64 -1.25
CA HIS A 123 1.91 -2.54 -0.79
C HIS A 123 1.69 -2.41 0.73
N SER A 124 0.76 -1.51 1.11
CA SER A 124 0.38 -1.25 2.51
C SER A 124 -1.02 -1.75 2.88
N ALA A 125 -1.81 -2.23 1.91
CA ALA A 125 -3.14 -2.73 2.20
C ALA A 125 -3.06 -4.08 2.92
N ALA A 126 -3.62 -4.12 4.12
CA ALA A 126 -3.75 -5.32 4.94
C ALA A 126 -4.96 -5.18 5.86
N THR A 127 -5.48 -6.29 6.38
CA THR A 127 -6.24 -6.29 7.62
C THR A 127 -5.28 -6.59 8.77
N VAL A 128 -5.31 -5.73 9.80
CA VAL A 128 -4.42 -5.78 10.97
C VAL A 128 -5.20 -6.11 12.25
N ARG A 129 -6.44 -6.57 12.10
CA ARG A 129 -7.29 -7.00 13.20
C ARG A 129 -6.84 -8.38 13.66
N PHE A 130 -6.53 -8.51 14.94
CA PHE A 130 -6.14 -9.79 15.54
C PHE A 130 -7.32 -10.76 15.69
N ASP A 131 -8.54 -10.23 15.69
CA ASP A 131 -9.82 -10.95 15.79
C ASP A 131 -10.50 -11.17 14.42
N GLU A 132 -9.75 -11.03 13.32
CA GLU A 132 -10.28 -11.21 11.98
C GLU A 132 -10.53 -12.69 11.65
N LYS A 133 -11.60 -12.97 10.90
CA LYS A 133 -11.84 -14.33 10.39
C LYS A 133 -10.69 -14.79 9.51
N LEU A 134 -10.20 -16.01 9.75
CA LEU A 134 -9.03 -16.58 9.05
C LEU A 134 -9.14 -16.44 7.52
N ARG A 135 -10.32 -16.75 6.94
CA ARG A 135 -10.56 -16.62 5.51
C ARG A 135 -10.32 -15.19 5.02
N LEU A 136 -10.87 -14.20 5.71
CA LEU A 136 -10.75 -12.80 5.32
C LEU A 136 -9.30 -12.31 5.49
N ALA A 137 -8.65 -12.67 6.60
CA ALA A 137 -7.26 -12.33 6.86
C ALA A 137 -6.31 -12.87 5.78
N VAL A 138 -6.44 -14.16 5.43
CA VAL A 138 -5.60 -14.79 4.39
C VAL A 138 -5.93 -14.24 3.00
N ASN A 139 -7.20 -13.98 2.68
CA ASN A 139 -7.58 -13.39 1.39
C ASN A 139 -6.98 -12.00 1.19
N ILE A 140 -7.00 -11.16 2.22
CA ILE A 140 -6.44 -9.80 2.11
C ILE A 140 -4.91 -9.86 2.15
N ASN A 141 -4.33 -10.51 3.16
CA ASN A 141 -2.90 -10.39 3.47
C ASN A 141 -2.00 -11.38 2.70
N VAL A 142 -2.53 -12.53 2.27
CA VAL A 142 -1.76 -13.55 1.54
C VAL A 142 -2.14 -13.55 0.06
N ARG A 143 -3.43 -13.76 -0.26
CA ARG A 143 -3.90 -13.78 -1.65
C ARG A 143 -3.72 -12.41 -2.32
N GLY A 144 -4.17 -11.33 -1.67
CA GLY A 144 -3.97 -9.97 -2.18
C GLY A 144 -2.50 -9.60 -2.40
N THR A 145 -1.62 -10.01 -1.48
CA THR A 145 -0.15 -9.85 -1.63
C THR A 145 0.38 -10.65 -2.83
N LYS A 146 -0.04 -11.91 -2.98
CA LYS A 146 0.33 -12.74 -4.14
C LYS A 146 -0.13 -12.10 -5.44
N ASP A 147 -1.35 -11.60 -5.50
CA ASP A 147 -1.94 -11.02 -6.71
C ASP A 147 -1.22 -9.74 -7.14
N ILE A 148 -0.89 -8.84 -6.19
CA ILE A 148 -0.12 -7.63 -6.51
C ILE A 148 1.33 -7.96 -6.90
N LEU A 149 1.94 -9.00 -6.33
CA LEU A 149 3.26 -9.47 -6.74
C LEU A 149 3.24 -10.03 -8.16
N LEU A 150 2.23 -10.86 -8.49
CA LEU A 150 2.05 -11.38 -9.84
C LEU A 150 1.83 -10.24 -10.85
N PHE A 151 1.01 -9.23 -10.49
CA PHE A 151 0.83 -8.05 -11.33
C PHE A 151 2.12 -7.23 -11.47
N ALA A 152 2.89 -7.05 -10.40
CA ALA A 152 4.16 -6.33 -10.44
C ALA A 152 5.19 -7.00 -11.36
N ARG A 153 5.17 -8.33 -11.50
CA ARG A 153 6.02 -9.06 -12.46
C ARG A 153 5.74 -8.69 -13.92
N GLU A 154 4.56 -8.15 -14.21
CA GLU A 154 4.21 -7.71 -15.56
C GLU A 154 4.71 -6.29 -15.85
N MET A 155 5.12 -5.51 -14.85
CA MET A 155 5.52 -4.10 -15.01
C MET A 155 6.92 -3.98 -15.64
N PRO A 156 7.06 -3.38 -16.84
CA PRO A 156 8.34 -3.34 -17.54
C PRO A 156 9.33 -2.34 -16.93
N ASN A 157 8.85 -1.35 -16.17
CA ASN A 157 9.63 -0.24 -15.62
C ASN A 157 9.79 -0.33 -14.09
N LEU A 158 9.47 -1.48 -13.49
CA LEU A 158 9.51 -1.65 -12.04
C LEU A 158 10.94 -1.48 -11.50
N LYS A 159 11.13 -0.46 -10.66
CA LYS A 159 12.36 -0.18 -9.93
C LYS A 159 12.33 -0.75 -8.52
N ALA A 160 11.18 -0.72 -7.84
CA ALA A 160 11.06 -1.18 -6.46
C ALA A 160 9.65 -1.67 -6.12
N PHE A 161 9.59 -2.74 -5.31
CA PHE A 161 8.37 -3.19 -4.65
C PHE A 161 8.60 -3.16 -3.13
N VAL A 162 7.79 -2.38 -2.42
CA VAL A 162 7.88 -2.16 -0.98
C VAL A 162 6.65 -2.76 -0.32
N HIS A 163 6.83 -3.86 0.41
CA HIS A 163 5.77 -4.46 1.23
C HIS A 163 5.87 -3.95 2.66
N ILE A 164 4.73 -3.53 3.23
CA ILE A 164 4.66 -3.13 4.63
C ILE A 164 4.18 -4.32 5.46
N GLY A 165 5.12 -4.96 6.15
CA GLY A 165 4.87 -6.06 7.07
C GLY A 165 4.54 -5.59 8.49
N THR A 166 4.62 -6.52 9.44
CA THR A 166 4.39 -6.24 10.87
C THR A 166 5.43 -6.96 11.73
N ALA A 167 5.87 -6.32 12.81
CA ALA A 167 6.73 -6.99 13.81
C ALA A 167 6.02 -8.18 14.48
N PHE A 168 4.70 -8.28 14.36
CA PHE A 168 3.90 -9.39 14.88
C PHE A 168 3.87 -10.62 13.96
N SER A 169 4.52 -10.59 12.79
CA SER A 169 4.49 -11.73 11.84
C SER A 169 5.07 -13.01 12.42
N GLN A 170 5.95 -12.90 13.43
CA GLN A 170 6.58 -14.05 14.09
C GLN A 170 6.33 -14.06 15.61
N CYS A 171 5.16 -13.55 16.05
CA CYS A 171 4.80 -13.42 17.47
C CYS A 171 4.71 -14.76 18.23
N VAL A 172 4.68 -15.90 17.52
CA VAL A 172 4.75 -17.25 18.09
C VAL A 172 6.15 -17.66 18.54
N THR A 173 7.18 -16.85 18.21
CA THR A 173 8.57 -17.07 18.63
C THR A 173 8.95 -16.11 19.74
N LYS A 174 9.72 -16.60 20.73
CA LYS A 174 10.16 -15.79 21.87
C LYS A 174 11.25 -14.79 21.50
N PHE A 175 12.10 -15.16 20.55
CA PHE A 175 13.20 -14.34 20.05
C PHE A 175 13.12 -14.33 18.53
N ILE A 176 13.17 -13.13 17.95
CA ILE A 176 13.07 -12.89 16.52
C ILE A 176 14.45 -12.47 16.02
N ASP A 177 14.99 -13.24 15.09
CA ASP A 177 16.23 -13.02 14.37
C ASP A 177 15.95 -12.37 13.01
N GLU A 178 16.95 -11.73 12.42
CA GLU A 178 16.86 -11.11 11.09
C GLU A 178 17.02 -12.17 9.98
N ILE A 179 16.05 -13.08 9.88
CA ILE A 179 16.03 -14.18 8.91
C ILE A 179 14.64 -14.36 8.29
N PHE A 180 14.60 -15.05 7.15
CA PHE A 180 13.34 -15.54 6.58
C PHE A 180 12.93 -16.85 7.26
N TYR A 181 11.92 -16.76 8.12
CA TYR A 181 11.32 -17.93 8.75
C TYR A 181 10.58 -18.79 7.72
N LYS A 182 10.86 -20.09 7.72
CA LYS A 182 10.11 -21.03 6.89
C LYS A 182 8.69 -21.18 7.45
N PRO A 183 7.64 -20.87 6.68
CA PRO A 183 6.27 -21.05 7.15
C PRO A 183 5.93 -22.54 7.27
N PRO A 184 5.03 -22.94 8.18
CA PRO A 184 4.62 -24.33 8.36
C PRO A 184 3.85 -24.89 7.16
N ILE A 185 3.23 -24.02 6.36
CA ILE A 185 2.49 -24.33 5.13
C ILE A 185 2.87 -23.30 4.06
N GLY A 186 2.98 -23.72 2.80
CA GLY A 186 3.20 -22.80 1.69
C GLY A 186 1.96 -21.97 1.38
N SER A 187 2.14 -20.84 0.68
CA SER A 187 1.03 -19.94 0.35
C SER A 187 -0.04 -20.65 -0.47
N ASP A 188 0.36 -21.48 -1.43
CA ASP A 188 -0.56 -22.06 -2.41
C ASP A 188 -1.37 -23.18 -1.79
N GLU A 189 -0.75 -23.98 -0.92
CA GLU A 189 -1.43 -24.98 -0.11
C GLU A 189 -2.40 -24.33 0.87
N LEU A 190 -2.03 -23.22 1.53
CA LEU A 190 -2.92 -22.48 2.41
C LEU A 190 -4.15 -21.94 1.65
N LEU A 191 -3.93 -21.33 0.49
CA LEU A 191 -5.01 -20.80 -0.34
C LEU A 191 -5.93 -21.92 -0.83
N THR A 192 -5.37 -23.07 -1.22
CA THR A 192 -6.15 -24.25 -1.62
C THR A 192 -6.99 -24.79 -0.47
N LEU A 193 -6.43 -24.86 0.74
CA LEU A 193 -7.16 -25.28 1.94
C LEU A 193 -8.36 -24.37 2.20
N LEU A 194 -8.16 -23.06 2.10
CA LEU A 194 -9.25 -22.09 2.27
C LEU A 194 -10.34 -22.29 1.22
N ASP A 195 -9.99 -22.56 -0.04
CA ASP A 195 -10.98 -22.72 -1.11
C ASP A 195 -11.82 -24.00 -0.96
N ILE A 196 -11.31 -25.02 -0.24
CA ILE A 196 -11.99 -26.31 -0.05
C ILE A 196 -12.82 -26.36 1.23
N LEU A 197 -12.34 -25.77 2.32
CA LEU A 197 -13.03 -25.82 3.61
C LEU A 197 -14.13 -24.75 3.70
N ASP A 198 -15.20 -25.05 4.43
CA ASP A 198 -16.22 -24.05 4.81
C ASP A 198 -15.79 -23.21 6.03
N ASP A 199 -16.53 -22.13 6.30
CA ASP A 199 -16.21 -21.20 7.38
C ASP A 199 -16.33 -21.85 8.76
N GLU A 200 -17.29 -22.76 8.97
CA GLU A 200 -17.49 -23.45 10.24
C GLU A 200 -16.29 -24.35 10.56
N THR A 201 -15.81 -25.10 9.57
CA THR A 201 -14.63 -25.95 9.70
C THR A 201 -13.38 -25.11 9.96
N LEU A 202 -13.18 -24.01 9.23
CA LEU A 202 -12.05 -23.09 9.44
C LEU A 202 -12.06 -22.48 10.83
N GLU A 203 -13.23 -22.05 11.32
CA GLU A 203 -13.39 -21.51 12.67
C GLU A 203 -13.06 -22.57 13.73
N SER A 204 -13.48 -23.83 13.53
CA SER A 204 -13.21 -24.92 14.48
C SER A 204 -11.72 -25.28 14.65
N ILE A 205 -10.89 -25.02 13.64
CA ILE A 205 -9.44 -25.31 13.64
C ILE A 205 -8.58 -24.08 13.89
N THR A 206 -9.17 -22.89 13.95
CA THR A 206 -8.44 -21.65 14.22
C THR A 206 -8.19 -21.53 15.73
N PRO A 207 -6.95 -21.28 16.18
CA PRO A 207 -6.66 -21.07 17.59
C PRO A 207 -7.46 -19.89 18.17
N THR A 208 -8.01 -20.06 19.36
CA THR A 208 -8.72 -19.02 20.13
C THR A 208 -7.82 -18.21 21.02
#